data_AF-A0A1G2KC61-F1
#
_entry.id   AF-A0A1G2KC61-F1
#
_cell.length_a   1.000
_cell.length_b   1.000
_cell.length_c   1.000
_cell.angle_alpha   90.00
_cell.angle_beta   90.00
_cell.angle_gamma   90.00
#
_symmetry.space_group_name_H-M   'P 1'
#
loop_
_entity.id
_entity.type
_entity.pdbx_description
1 polymer ?
#
loop_
_entity_poly.entity_id
_entity_poly.type
_entity_poly.pdbx_seq_one_letter_code
_entity_poly.pdbx_strand_id
1 'polypeptide(L)'
;MRQAPKTDYDPIPKGHLHEYSLFGEIKKNNPKYLEAYKKAGPDVKGYLPFDKAFDLVKEFQPGDPTNPKAAFLRNLRIAVIDALGLTEDADVERVKAYTAVGSPLDHWHSADAVIEVESTEKGQRSFRITLDATLDEKKEGRPSGADILIGELPDELDDKKKYLDAIDELGKRIATILKSKQSKINLKEG
;
A
#
# COMPACT_ATOMS: atom_id res chain seq x y z
N MET A 1 -14.19 15.21 -25.41
CA MET A 1 -14.57 14.99 -23.99
C MET A 1 -14.63 13.49 -23.75
N ARG A 2 -13.63 12.90 -23.08
CA ARG A 2 -13.66 11.48 -22.71
C ARG A 2 -14.56 11.36 -21.47
N GLN A 3 -15.64 10.59 -21.58
CA GLN A 3 -16.51 10.29 -20.44
C GLN A 3 -15.72 9.43 -19.45
N ALA A 4 -15.73 9.83 -18.17
CA ALA A 4 -15.21 9.00 -17.10
C ALA A 4 -16.03 7.70 -17.03
N PRO A 5 -15.39 6.53 -16.83
CA PRO A 5 -16.11 5.28 -16.66
C PRO A 5 -17.05 5.39 -15.45
N LYS A 6 -18.28 4.88 -15.59
CA LYS A 6 -19.24 4.77 -14.49
C LYS A 6 -18.61 3.89 -13.40
N THR A 7 -18.45 4.46 -12.22
CA THR A 7 -17.87 3.79 -11.06
C THR A 7 -18.95 2.99 -10.35
N ASP A 8 -18.88 1.66 -10.40
CA ASP A 8 -19.66 0.74 -9.56
C ASP A 8 -19.09 0.72 -8.12
N TYR A 9 -18.97 1.89 -7.49
CA TYR A 9 -18.36 2.02 -6.17
C TYR A 9 -19.31 2.68 -5.19
N ASP A 10 -19.58 1.98 -4.09
CA ASP A 10 -20.27 2.54 -2.94
C ASP A 10 -19.33 3.52 -2.24
N PRO A 11 -19.73 4.79 -2.07
CA PRO A 11 -18.90 5.77 -1.39
C PRO A 11 -18.70 5.40 0.08
N ILE A 12 -17.54 5.76 0.62
CA ILE A 12 -17.05 5.26 1.92
C ILE A 12 -17.70 6.04 3.09
N PRO A 13 -18.49 5.42 3.99
CA PRO A 13 -19.17 6.13 5.07
C PRO A 13 -18.26 6.44 6.28
N LYS A 14 -18.36 7.67 6.81
CA LYS A 14 -17.68 8.14 8.04
C LYS A 14 -17.89 7.22 9.25
N GLY A 15 -16.79 6.86 9.92
CA GLY A 15 -16.76 6.28 11.27
C GLY A 15 -16.68 4.76 11.41
N HIS A 16 -16.99 3.98 10.36
CA HIS A 16 -16.89 2.50 10.36
C HIS A 16 -15.75 1.96 9.48
N LEU A 17 -14.74 2.79 9.30
CA LEU A 17 -13.90 2.94 8.11
C LEU A 17 -12.49 2.35 8.31
N HIS A 18 -12.36 1.26 9.08
CA HIS A 18 -11.14 1.12 9.89
C HIS A 18 -9.88 0.66 9.16
N GLU A 19 -9.94 0.06 7.97
CA GLU A 19 -8.78 -0.37 7.14
C GLU A 19 -9.30 -1.09 5.89
N TYR A 20 -10.26 -2.01 6.11
CA TYR A 20 -10.93 -2.80 5.08
C TYR A 20 -11.55 -1.95 3.96
N SER A 21 -12.11 -0.80 4.31
CA SER A 21 -12.69 0.15 3.36
C SER A 21 -11.65 0.91 2.54
N LEU A 22 -10.48 1.18 3.13
CA LEU A 22 -9.40 1.92 2.47
C LEU A 22 -8.56 0.99 1.58
N PHE A 23 -8.27 -0.21 2.05
CA PHE A 23 -7.30 -1.11 1.40
C PHE A 23 -7.94 -2.37 0.81
N GLY A 24 -9.12 -2.77 1.28
CA GLY A 24 -9.61 -4.15 1.11
C GLY A 24 -8.88 -5.12 2.03
N GLU A 25 -9.13 -6.43 1.90
CA GLU A 25 -8.45 -7.47 2.70
C GLU A 25 -7.95 -8.64 1.84
N ILE A 26 -6.93 -9.32 2.37
CA ILE A 26 -6.51 -10.61 1.84
C ILE A 26 -7.52 -11.69 2.23
N LYS A 27 -7.80 -12.60 1.29
CA LYS A 27 -8.70 -13.75 1.52
C LYS A 27 -8.01 -14.82 2.39
N LYS A 28 -7.74 -14.52 3.67
CA LYS A 28 -7.00 -15.38 4.62
C LYS A 28 -7.64 -16.75 4.88
N ASN A 29 -8.95 -16.88 4.65
CA ASN A 29 -9.68 -18.14 4.78
C ASN A 29 -9.58 -19.03 3.53
N ASN A 30 -8.86 -18.61 2.48
CA ASN A 30 -8.61 -19.43 1.31
C ASN A 30 -7.70 -20.62 1.67
N PRO A 31 -8.09 -21.88 1.39
CA PRO A 31 -7.25 -23.04 1.67
C PRO A 31 -5.84 -22.94 1.06
N LYS A 32 -5.71 -22.35 -0.14
CA LYS A 32 -4.42 -22.12 -0.79
C LYS A 32 -3.54 -21.14 -0.01
N TYR A 33 -4.15 -20.11 0.57
CA TYR A 33 -3.44 -19.15 1.41
C TYR A 33 -2.91 -19.84 2.67
N LEU A 34 -3.74 -20.66 3.32
CA LEU A 34 -3.32 -21.39 4.52
C LEU A 34 -2.18 -22.39 4.23
N GLU A 35 -2.21 -23.04 3.07
CA GLU A 35 -1.13 -23.93 2.63
C GLU A 35 0.16 -23.15 2.37
N ALA A 36 0.10 -22.07 1.60
CA ALA A 36 1.25 -21.20 1.33
C ALA A 36 1.83 -20.60 2.61
N TYR A 37 0.95 -20.16 3.53
CA TYR A 37 1.35 -19.67 4.84
C TYR A 37 2.10 -20.73 5.65
N LYS A 38 1.59 -21.97 5.73
CA LYS A 38 2.31 -23.08 6.38
C LYS A 38 3.66 -23.36 5.72
N LYS A 39 3.71 -23.34 4.38
CA LYS A 39 4.94 -23.56 3.60
C LYS A 39 5.98 -22.45 3.80
N ALA A 40 5.53 -21.21 4.03
CA ALA A 40 6.43 -20.09 4.35
C ALA A 40 7.17 -20.32 5.69
N GLY A 41 6.63 -21.18 6.55
CA GLY A 41 7.26 -21.62 7.80
C GLY A 41 7.19 -20.56 8.90
N PRO A 42 5.98 -20.21 9.37
CA PRO A 42 5.81 -19.32 10.51
C PRO A 42 6.36 -19.98 11.78
N ASP A 43 6.76 -19.17 12.75
CA ASP A 43 7.13 -19.68 14.07
C ASP A 43 5.90 -20.19 14.86
N VAL A 44 6.13 -20.67 16.08
CA VAL A 44 5.06 -21.18 16.97
C VAL A 44 3.99 -20.13 17.32
N LYS A 45 4.30 -18.84 17.18
CA LYS A 45 3.36 -17.74 17.41
C LYS A 45 2.64 -17.31 16.13
N GLY A 46 3.05 -17.83 14.97
CA GLY A 46 2.53 -17.41 13.68
C GLY A 46 3.31 -16.26 13.03
N TYR A 47 4.47 -15.88 13.58
CA TYR A 47 5.31 -14.82 13.03
C TYR A 47 6.00 -15.27 11.74
N LEU A 48 6.03 -14.37 10.75
CA LEU A 48 6.83 -14.51 9.54
C LEU A 48 7.77 -13.31 9.38
N PRO A 49 9.04 -13.52 8.98
CA PRO A 49 9.91 -12.44 8.55
C PRO A 49 9.29 -11.62 7.42
N PHE A 50 9.58 -10.32 7.39
CA PHE A 50 8.95 -9.35 6.48
C PHE A 50 8.89 -9.82 5.03
N ASP A 51 10.02 -10.23 4.46
CA ASP A 51 10.07 -10.63 3.04
C ASP A 51 9.16 -11.81 2.73
N LYS A 52 9.08 -12.81 3.62
CA LYS A 52 8.18 -13.95 3.45
C LYS A 52 6.72 -13.57 3.62
N ALA A 53 6.43 -12.68 4.58
CA ALA A 53 5.07 -12.17 4.77
C ALA A 53 4.63 -11.37 3.54
N PHE A 54 5.52 -10.56 2.96
CA PHE A 54 5.24 -9.81 1.75
C PHE A 54 5.09 -10.70 0.51
N ASP A 55 5.89 -11.76 0.36
CA ASP A 55 5.71 -12.72 -0.74
C ASP A 55 4.31 -13.35 -0.72
N LEU A 56 3.78 -13.69 0.47
CA LEU A 56 2.39 -14.15 0.62
C LEU A 56 1.38 -13.07 0.24
N VAL A 57 1.62 -11.82 0.65
CA VAL A 57 0.78 -10.67 0.27
C VAL A 57 0.72 -10.53 -1.25
N LYS A 58 1.85 -10.66 -1.96
CA LYS A 58 1.91 -10.60 -3.43
C LYS A 58 1.14 -11.74 -4.08
N GLU A 59 1.32 -12.96 -3.60
CA GLU A 59 0.70 -14.16 -4.18
C GLU A 59 -0.84 -14.15 -4.03
N PHE A 60 -1.35 -13.58 -2.94
CA PHE A 60 -2.78 -13.67 -2.58
C PHE A 60 -3.52 -12.33 -2.62
N GLN A 61 -3.08 -11.38 -3.44
CA GLN A 61 -3.83 -10.14 -3.64
C GLN A 61 -5.25 -10.40 -4.16
N PRO A 62 -6.26 -9.65 -3.69
CA PRO A 62 -7.65 -9.78 -4.13
C PRO A 62 -7.93 -9.23 -5.55
N GLY A 63 -6.90 -8.73 -6.23
CA GLY A 63 -6.96 -8.16 -7.58
C GLY A 63 -5.57 -7.82 -8.12
N ASP A 64 -5.55 -7.06 -9.22
CA ASP A 64 -4.32 -6.57 -9.84
C ASP A 64 -3.72 -5.42 -9.01
N PRO A 65 -2.47 -5.53 -8.52
CA PRO A 65 -1.84 -4.47 -7.74
C PRO A 65 -1.46 -3.23 -8.56
N THR A 66 -1.46 -3.32 -9.90
CA THR A 66 -1.33 -2.13 -10.77
C THR A 66 -2.66 -1.39 -10.94
N ASN A 67 -3.78 -2.02 -10.60
CA ASN A 67 -5.11 -1.43 -10.62
C ASN A 67 -5.97 -1.97 -9.46
N PRO A 68 -5.64 -1.60 -8.20
CA PRO A 68 -6.30 -2.16 -7.04
C PRO A 68 -7.79 -1.76 -7.03
N LYS A 69 -8.62 -2.69 -6.54
CA LYS A 69 -10.07 -2.49 -6.47
C LYS A 69 -10.47 -1.39 -5.48
N ALA A 70 -9.77 -1.31 -4.35
CA ALA A 70 -10.01 -0.30 -3.33
C ALA A 70 -9.70 1.10 -3.90
N ALA A 71 -10.69 2.00 -3.84
CA ALA A 71 -10.61 3.32 -4.47
C ALA A 71 -9.47 4.16 -3.88
N PHE A 72 -9.35 4.18 -2.55
CA PHE A 72 -8.27 4.88 -1.87
C PHE A 72 -6.90 4.38 -2.33
N LEU A 73 -6.64 3.06 -2.28
CA LEU A 73 -5.35 2.49 -2.68
C LEU A 73 -5.03 2.76 -4.16
N ARG A 74 -6.05 2.78 -5.03
CA ARG A 74 -5.90 3.13 -6.46
C ARG A 74 -5.54 4.59 -6.65
N ASN A 75 -6.25 5.51 -5.99
CA ASN A 75 -5.99 6.94 -6.06
C ASN A 75 -4.62 7.26 -5.47
N LEU A 76 -4.24 6.63 -4.37
CA LEU A 76 -2.91 6.78 -3.77
C LEU A 76 -1.80 6.32 -4.71
N ARG A 77 -1.99 5.19 -5.41
CA ARG A 77 -1.04 4.72 -6.43
C ARG A 77 -0.86 5.77 -7.54
N ILE A 78 -1.95 6.35 -8.04
CA ILE A 78 -1.93 7.40 -9.06
C ILE A 78 -1.16 8.62 -8.55
N ALA A 79 -1.47 9.10 -7.34
CA ALA A 79 -0.77 10.22 -6.72
C ALA A 79 0.74 9.95 -6.56
N VAL A 80 1.15 8.71 -6.26
CA VAL A 80 2.57 8.34 -6.19
C VAL A 80 3.22 8.37 -7.57
N ILE A 81 2.56 7.83 -8.60
CA ILE A 81 3.05 7.87 -10.00
C ILE A 81 3.27 9.32 -10.44
N ASP A 82 2.29 10.17 -10.21
CA ASP A 82 2.33 11.60 -10.57
C ASP A 82 3.45 12.32 -9.81
N ALA A 83 3.61 12.05 -8.50
CA ALA A 83 4.68 12.65 -7.68
C ALA A 83 6.10 12.14 -8.03
N LEU A 84 6.19 10.93 -8.58
CA LEU A 84 7.42 10.40 -9.15
C LEU A 84 7.70 10.94 -10.57
N GLY A 85 6.70 11.52 -11.23
CA GLY A 85 6.80 12.06 -12.58
C GLY A 85 6.89 10.99 -13.66
N LEU A 86 6.28 9.81 -13.43
CA LEU A 86 6.33 8.69 -14.37
C LEU A 86 5.21 8.86 -15.42
N THR A 87 5.59 8.94 -16.70
CA THR A 87 4.65 9.16 -17.81
C THR A 87 4.58 7.99 -18.78
N GLU A 88 5.61 7.14 -18.83
CA GLU A 88 5.66 6.00 -19.73
C GLU A 88 4.91 4.81 -19.13
N ASP A 89 4.09 4.12 -19.93
CA ASP A 89 3.27 2.99 -19.49
C ASP A 89 4.10 1.93 -18.75
N ALA A 90 5.29 1.62 -19.27
CA ALA A 90 6.21 0.67 -18.67
C ALA A 90 6.68 1.10 -17.26
N ASP A 91 6.84 2.40 -17.02
CA ASP A 91 7.22 2.93 -15.71
C ASP A 91 6.05 2.99 -14.74
N VAL A 92 4.87 3.31 -15.25
CA VAL A 92 3.62 3.29 -14.49
C VAL A 92 3.36 1.87 -13.96
N GLU A 93 3.51 0.83 -14.78
CA GLU A 93 3.29 -0.56 -14.39
C GLU A 93 4.23 -1.07 -13.29
N ARG A 94 5.42 -0.45 -13.13
CA ARG A 94 6.37 -0.79 -12.05
C ARG A 94 5.88 -0.38 -10.67
N VAL A 95 4.94 0.55 -10.58
CA VAL A 95 4.34 0.97 -9.31
C VAL A 95 3.17 0.05 -9.00
N LYS A 96 3.24 -0.66 -7.88
CA LYS A 96 2.25 -1.65 -7.44
C LYS A 96 1.78 -1.32 -6.03
N ALA A 97 0.49 -1.48 -5.79
CA ALA A 97 -0.13 -1.19 -4.51
C ALA A 97 -0.86 -2.45 -4.00
N TYR A 98 -0.46 -2.89 -2.81
CA TYR A 98 -0.91 -4.13 -2.20
C TYR A 98 -1.66 -3.83 -0.91
N THR A 99 -2.79 -4.52 -0.67
CA THR A 99 -3.35 -4.60 0.69
C THR A 99 -2.68 -5.73 1.45
N ALA A 100 -2.36 -5.47 2.71
CA ALA A 100 -1.82 -6.43 3.65
C ALA A 100 -2.77 -6.73 4.81
N VAL A 101 -3.93 -6.05 4.87
CA VAL A 101 -4.97 -6.26 5.90
C VAL A 101 -5.33 -7.73 6.02
N GLY A 102 -5.24 -8.26 7.24
CA GLY A 102 -5.53 -9.65 7.58
C GLY A 102 -4.39 -10.63 7.31
N SER A 103 -3.20 -10.15 6.92
CA SER A 103 -2.01 -10.99 6.73
C SER A 103 -1.04 -10.91 7.91
N PRO A 104 -0.02 -11.79 7.97
CA PRO A 104 1.09 -11.66 8.90
C PRO A 104 1.84 -10.33 8.79
N LEU A 105 1.77 -9.65 7.63
CA LEU A 105 2.43 -8.36 7.43
C LEU A 105 1.72 -7.25 8.22
N ASP A 106 0.39 -7.22 8.17
CA ASP A 106 -0.45 -6.39 9.04
C ASP A 106 -0.21 -6.76 10.51
N HIS A 107 -0.42 -8.03 10.87
CA HIS A 107 -0.42 -8.45 12.27
C HIS A 107 0.92 -8.29 13.00
N TRP A 108 2.04 -8.54 12.32
CA TRP A 108 3.37 -8.56 12.96
C TRP A 108 4.29 -7.41 12.55
N HIS A 109 4.01 -6.72 11.44
CA HIS A 109 4.84 -5.62 10.94
C HIS A 109 4.09 -4.29 10.88
N SER A 110 2.86 -4.24 11.38
CA SER A 110 2.02 -3.03 11.45
C SER A 110 1.95 -2.34 10.09
N ALA A 111 1.60 -3.10 9.06
CA ALA A 111 1.49 -2.63 7.70
C ALA A 111 0.19 -3.12 7.07
N ASP A 112 -0.77 -2.21 6.91
CA ASP A 112 -2.07 -2.44 6.28
C ASP A 112 -1.96 -2.47 4.77
N ALA A 113 -0.98 -1.76 4.21
CA ALA A 113 -0.73 -1.73 2.78
C ALA A 113 0.76 -1.51 2.46
N VAL A 114 1.13 -1.83 1.22
CA VAL A 114 2.47 -1.64 0.70
C VAL A 114 2.42 -1.00 -0.69
N ILE A 115 3.22 0.04 -0.89
CA ILE A 115 3.58 0.55 -2.22
C ILE A 115 4.94 -0.03 -2.59
N GLU A 116 4.99 -0.79 -3.68
CA GLU A 116 6.21 -1.33 -4.28
C GLU A 116 6.52 -0.58 -5.58
N VAL A 117 7.79 -0.23 -5.79
CA VAL A 117 8.30 0.24 -7.07
C VAL A 117 9.42 -0.69 -7.51
N GLU A 118 9.18 -1.40 -8.61
CA GLU A 118 10.18 -2.30 -9.20
C GLU A 118 11.36 -1.51 -9.76
N SER A 119 12.59 -1.97 -9.49
CA SER A 119 13.78 -1.35 -10.06
C SER A 119 13.87 -1.62 -11.56
N THR A 120 14.36 -0.65 -12.32
CA THR A 120 14.69 -0.79 -13.73
C THR A 120 16.03 -1.51 -13.94
N GLU A 121 16.86 -1.58 -12.90
CA GLU A 121 18.17 -2.22 -12.97
C GLU A 121 18.08 -3.72 -12.66
N LYS A 122 18.64 -4.52 -13.57
CA LYS A 122 18.61 -5.98 -13.46
C LYS A 122 19.38 -6.45 -12.23
N GLY A 123 18.67 -7.08 -11.30
CA GLY A 123 19.25 -7.64 -10.06
C GLY A 123 19.11 -6.73 -8.84
N GLN A 124 18.61 -5.49 -9.01
CA GLN A 124 18.28 -4.64 -7.87
C GLN A 124 16.92 -4.99 -7.27
N ARG A 125 16.82 -4.84 -5.94
CA ARG A 125 15.57 -5.07 -5.21
C ARG A 125 14.56 -3.96 -5.50
N SER A 126 13.28 -4.33 -5.54
CA SER A 126 12.17 -3.39 -5.48
C SER A 126 12.24 -2.51 -4.24
N PHE A 127 11.83 -1.25 -4.36
CA PHE A 127 11.64 -0.35 -3.22
C PHE A 127 10.25 -0.54 -2.66
N ARG A 128 10.13 -0.62 -1.32
CA ARG A 128 8.87 -0.88 -0.64
C ARG A 128 8.65 0.16 0.45
N ILE A 129 7.42 0.65 0.53
CA ILE A 129 6.93 1.56 1.58
C ILE A 129 5.71 0.93 2.22
N THR A 130 5.75 0.74 3.54
CA THR A 130 4.62 0.26 4.33
C THR A 130 3.74 1.40 4.82
N LEU A 131 2.43 1.16 4.84
CA LEU A 131 1.40 2.10 5.25
C LEU A 131 0.60 1.49 6.41
N ASP A 132 0.32 2.28 7.46
CA ASP A 132 -0.56 1.92 8.58
C ASP A 132 -1.59 3.04 8.76
N ALA A 133 -2.88 2.71 8.71
CA ALA A 133 -3.95 3.64 8.96
C ALA A 133 -4.27 3.66 10.45
N THR A 134 -4.47 4.85 11.02
CA THR A 134 -4.78 4.99 12.43
C THR A 134 -5.71 6.16 12.66
N LEU A 135 -6.77 5.92 13.45
CA LEU A 135 -7.62 6.98 14.00
C LEU A 135 -7.16 7.44 15.40
N ASP A 136 -6.16 6.78 15.98
CA ASP A 136 -5.62 7.17 17.28
C ASP A 136 -4.59 8.29 17.11
N GLU A 137 -5.00 9.53 17.39
CA GLU A 137 -4.12 10.70 17.45
C GLU A 137 -2.94 10.48 18.43
N LYS A 138 -3.06 9.58 19.43
CA LYS A 138 -1.96 9.27 20.37
C LYS A 138 -0.86 8.39 19.76
N LYS A 139 -1.06 7.85 18.55
CA LYS A 139 0.02 7.23 17.77
C LYS A 139 0.86 8.27 17.03
N GLU A 140 0.39 9.51 16.86
CA GLU A 140 1.25 10.59 16.35
C GLU A 140 2.41 10.82 17.34
N GLY A 141 3.64 10.54 16.90
CA GLY A 141 4.84 10.64 17.72
C GLY A 141 5.30 9.35 18.41
N ARG A 142 4.61 8.22 18.26
CA ARG A 142 5.14 6.89 18.60
C ARG A 142 5.89 6.29 17.41
N PRO A 143 6.90 5.44 17.64
CA PRO A 143 7.50 4.67 16.55
C PRO A 143 6.42 3.76 15.96
N SER A 144 5.96 4.05 14.75
CA SER A 144 5.21 3.09 13.95
C SER A 144 6.17 2.07 13.34
N GLY A 145 5.72 0.82 13.21
CA GLY A 145 6.42 -0.17 12.38
C GLY A 145 6.36 0.16 10.88
N ALA A 146 5.39 0.99 10.47
CA ALA A 146 5.24 1.43 9.10
C ALA A 146 6.13 2.64 8.73
N ASP A 147 6.48 2.74 7.45
CA ASP A 147 7.16 3.91 6.89
C ASP A 147 6.24 5.16 6.91
N ILE A 148 4.92 4.98 6.77
CA ILE A 148 3.93 6.07 6.80
C ILE A 148 2.73 5.69 7.65
N LEU A 149 2.38 6.61 8.56
CA LEU A 149 1.09 6.64 9.23
C LEU A 149 0.10 7.49 8.42
N ILE A 150 -1.10 6.94 8.19
CA ILE A 150 -2.24 7.62 7.57
C ILE A 150 -3.24 7.92 8.69
N GLY A 151 -3.40 9.21 9.00
CA GLY A 151 -4.37 9.69 9.98
C GLY A 151 -5.78 9.81 9.39
N GLU A 152 -6.61 10.63 10.03
CA GLU A 152 -7.94 10.95 9.50
C GLU A 152 -7.85 11.62 8.11
N LEU A 153 -8.68 11.13 7.18
CA LEU A 153 -8.81 11.69 5.84
C LEU A 153 -10.17 12.39 5.69
N PRO A 154 -10.26 13.46 4.88
CA PRO A 154 -11.55 14.03 4.49
C PRO A 154 -12.44 12.98 3.85
N ASP A 155 -13.76 13.07 4.05
CA ASP A 155 -14.72 12.18 3.38
C ASP A 155 -14.88 12.62 1.92
N GLU A 156 -14.75 11.67 0.98
CA GLU A 156 -14.91 11.94 -0.46
C GLU A 156 -16.32 12.48 -0.77
N LEU A 157 -17.34 12.04 -0.04
CA LEU A 157 -18.72 12.49 -0.22
C LEU A 157 -18.94 13.93 0.26
N ASP A 158 -18.25 14.31 1.33
CA ASP A 158 -18.39 15.65 1.91
C ASP A 158 -17.62 16.68 1.08
N ASP A 159 -16.37 16.37 0.72
CA ASP A 159 -15.51 17.27 -0.04
C ASP A 159 -14.47 16.47 -0.86
N LYS A 160 -14.90 16.04 -2.05
CA LYS A 160 -14.05 15.31 -2.99
C LYS A 160 -12.72 16.00 -3.29
N LYS A 161 -12.70 17.35 -3.35
CA LYS A 161 -11.47 18.08 -3.65
C LYS A 161 -10.48 17.94 -2.51
N LYS A 162 -10.90 18.19 -1.27
CA LYS A 162 -10.03 18.02 -0.09
C LYS A 162 -9.55 16.58 0.08
N TYR A 163 -10.40 15.60 -0.21
CA TYR A 163 -10.02 14.19 -0.19
C TYR A 163 -8.88 13.90 -1.19
N LEU A 164 -9.03 14.34 -2.44
CA LEU A 164 -7.99 14.18 -3.47
C LEU A 164 -6.71 14.94 -3.12
N ASP A 165 -6.83 16.20 -2.65
CA ASP A 165 -5.67 17.00 -2.22
C ASP A 165 -4.91 16.28 -1.07
N ALA A 166 -5.62 15.65 -0.12
CA ALA A 166 -5.00 14.86 0.95
C ALA A 166 -4.28 13.62 0.43
N ILE A 167 -4.85 12.92 -0.57
CA ILE A 167 -4.20 11.79 -1.23
C ILE A 167 -2.95 12.22 -2.00
N ASP A 168 -3.00 13.36 -2.69
CA ASP A 168 -1.87 13.91 -3.42
C ASP A 168 -0.71 14.25 -2.47
N GLU A 169 -1.00 14.84 -1.32
CA GLU A 169 0.01 15.10 -0.29
C GLU A 169 0.61 13.79 0.27
N LEU A 170 -0.20 12.75 0.47
CA LEU A 170 0.31 11.42 0.83
C LEU A 170 1.21 10.84 -0.26
N GLY A 171 0.81 10.95 -1.54
CA GLY A 171 1.59 10.50 -2.69
C GLY A 171 2.97 11.18 -2.76
N LYS A 172 3.02 12.51 -2.54
CA LYS A 172 4.28 13.28 -2.46
C LYS A 172 5.17 12.82 -1.31
N ARG A 173 4.60 12.54 -0.14
CA ARG A 173 5.35 12.01 1.01
C ARG A 173 5.96 10.64 0.68
N ILE A 174 5.18 9.72 0.11
CA ILE A 174 5.65 8.40 -0.33
C ILE A 174 6.79 8.55 -1.35
N ALA A 175 6.59 9.37 -2.38
CA ALA A 175 7.59 9.60 -3.41
C ALA A 175 8.91 10.17 -2.84
N THR A 176 8.83 11.04 -1.83
CA THR A 176 10.00 11.59 -1.14
C THR A 176 10.79 10.48 -0.42
N ILE A 177 10.10 9.59 0.30
CA ILE A 177 10.75 8.46 0.98
C ILE A 177 11.36 7.49 -0.03
N LEU A 178 10.64 7.17 -1.11
CA LEU A 178 11.14 6.30 -2.20
C LEU A 178 12.43 6.85 -2.82
N LYS A 179 12.44 8.14 -3.19
CA LYS A 179 13.63 8.82 -3.73
C LYS A 179 14.80 8.78 -2.74
N SER A 180 14.53 8.99 -1.45
CA SER A 180 15.56 8.90 -0.40
C SER A 180 16.14 7.48 -0.26
N LYS A 181 15.29 6.45 -0.33
CA LYS A 181 15.73 5.04 -0.29
C LYS A 181 16.56 4.68 -1.52
N GLN A 182 16.19 5.16 -2.71
CA GLN A 182 16.98 4.98 -3.94
C GLN A 182 18.38 5.60 -3.83
N SER A 183 18.49 6.87 -3.43
CA SER A 183 19.78 7.56 -3.32
C SER A 183 20.74 6.91 -2.32
N LYS A 184 20.24 6.33 -1.22
CA LYS A 184 21.07 5.66 -0.21
C LYS A 184 21.70 4.35 -0.71
N ILE A 185 21.12 3.70 -1.70
CA ILE A 185 21.68 2.49 -2.31
C ILE A 185 22.80 2.90 -3.28
N ASN A 186 22.56 3.90 -4.13
CA ASN A 186 23.55 4.39 -5.08
C ASN A 186 24.84 4.91 -4.39
N LEU A 187 24.74 5.40 -3.16
CA LEU A 187 25.89 5.83 -2.33
C LEU A 187 26.66 4.68 -1.67
N LYS A 188 26.11 3.46 -1.61
CA LYS A 188 26.78 2.28 -1.02
C LYS A 188 27.51 1.44 -2.07
N GLU A 189 27.23 1.67 -3.35
CA GLU A 189 27.84 0.96 -4.48
C GLU A 189 28.89 1.80 -5.23
N GLY A 190 29.12 3.06 -4.83
CA GLY A 190 30.18 3.94 -5.32
C GLY A 190 31.28 4.14 -4.29
#